data_AF-A0A504Y9Y4-F1
#
_entry.id   AF-A0A504Y9Y4-F1
#
_cell.length_a   1.000
_cell.length_b   1.000
_cell.length_c   1.000
_cell.angle_alpha   90.00
_cell.angle_beta   90.00
_cell.angle_gamma   90.00
#
_symmetry.space_group_name_H-M   'P 1'
#
loop_
_entity.id
_entity.type
_entity.pdbx_description
1 polymer ?
#
loop_
_entity_poly.entity_id
_entity_poly.type
_entity_poly.pdbx_seq_one_letter_code
_entity_poly.pdbx_strand_id
1 'polypeptide(L)'
;MDPGELFYNMDPASVHSLSGVVLAREIRQVLDKDPLYYTLLQTVRAWVRARSINSFIYGFPPSVAWTIMVAYICKRISDGFDPLTCVCETGTHPGSGTNRQQHSITCMLLRFFCVFSSWDWPRPVLLTPVRDILNLSVRAWKWQENRSKDVALMPVISPAFPNKNTTFSVREATKNIAIRELQRGRDILRNMFSTVECL
;
A
#
# COMPACT_ATOMS: atom_id res chain seq x y z
N MET A 1 10.67 17.39 -7.09
CA MET A 1 12.05 17.63 -6.61
C MET A 1 12.80 16.33 -6.84
N ASP A 2 13.89 16.40 -7.60
CA ASP A 2 14.69 15.23 -7.91
C ASP A 2 15.44 14.74 -6.64
N PRO A 3 15.42 13.44 -6.29
CA PRO A 3 16.13 12.98 -5.11
C PRO A 3 17.65 13.10 -5.22
N GLY A 4 18.20 13.14 -6.44
CA GLY A 4 19.62 13.36 -6.69
C GLY A 4 20.07 14.75 -6.25
N GLU A 5 19.26 15.77 -6.51
CA GLU A 5 19.48 17.14 -6.00
C GLU A 5 19.25 17.23 -4.50
N LEU A 6 18.17 16.62 -3.99
CA LEU A 6 17.79 16.70 -2.57
C LEU A 6 18.84 16.10 -1.64
N PHE A 7 19.46 15.00 -2.04
CA PHE A 7 20.41 14.25 -1.22
C PHE A 7 21.87 14.45 -1.64
N TYR A 8 22.14 15.44 -2.49
CA TYR A 8 23.49 15.73 -2.95
C TYR A 8 24.44 16.04 -1.79
N ASN A 9 25.61 15.41 -1.78
CA ASN A 9 26.63 15.53 -0.72
C ASN A 9 26.17 15.19 0.71
N MET A 10 25.02 14.54 0.88
CA MET A 10 24.60 14.03 2.19
C MET A 10 25.23 12.67 2.48
N ASP A 11 25.60 12.45 3.74
CA ASP A 11 26.05 11.14 4.19
C ASP A 11 24.86 10.16 4.27
N PRO A 12 25.11 8.83 4.21
CA PRO A 12 24.05 7.83 4.22
C PRO A 12 23.11 7.91 5.43
N ALA A 13 23.59 8.33 6.60
CA ALA A 13 22.75 8.42 7.80
C ALA A 13 21.77 9.60 7.70
N SER A 14 22.22 10.76 7.19
CA SER A 14 21.32 11.90 6.92
C SER A 14 20.26 11.56 5.88
N VAL A 15 20.66 10.91 4.78
CA VAL A 15 19.70 10.46 3.75
C VAL A 15 18.65 9.52 4.36
N HIS A 16 19.08 8.56 5.19
CA HIS A 16 18.14 7.67 5.85
C HIS A 16 17.23 8.39 6.85
N SER A 17 17.76 9.34 7.61
CA SER A 17 17.00 10.11 8.61
C SER A 17 15.91 10.95 7.95
N LEU A 18 16.18 11.50 6.76
CA LEU A 18 15.22 12.28 5.97
C LEU A 18 14.20 11.43 5.21
N SER A 19 14.49 10.14 4.98
CA SER A 19 13.63 9.25 4.18
C SER A 19 12.19 9.16 4.70
N GLY A 20 11.96 9.27 6.01
CA GLY A 20 10.62 9.27 6.60
C GLY A 20 9.79 10.51 6.23
N VAL A 21 10.42 11.69 6.21
CA VAL A 21 9.76 12.95 5.81
C VAL A 21 9.47 12.93 4.31
N VAL A 22 10.43 12.45 3.51
CA VAL A 22 10.27 12.31 2.06
C VAL A 22 9.17 11.32 1.73
N LEU A 23 9.07 10.20 2.44
CA LEU A 23 7.99 9.23 2.31
C LEU A 23 6.61 9.86 2.51
N ALA A 24 6.43 10.60 3.61
CA ALA A 24 5.17 11.28 3.89
C ALA A 24 4.79 12.28 2.78
N ARG A 25 5.79 13.02 2.28
CA ARG A 25 5.61 13.97 1.17
C ARG A 25 5.22 13.25 -0.12
N GLU A 26 5.91 12.17 -0.48
CA GLU A 26 5.64 11.43 -1.71
C GLU A 26 4.26 10.77 -1.70
N ILE A 27 3.83 10.17 -0.57
CA ILE A 27 2.46 9.64 -0.46
C ILE A 27 1.43 10.76 -0.70
N ARG A 28 1.63 11.95 -0.11
CA ARG A 28 0.73 13.09 -0.34
C ARG A 28 0.71 13.56 -1.80
N GLN A 29 1.86 13.55 -2.48
CA GLN A 29 1.96 13.92 -3.89
C GLN A 29 1.28 12.90 -4.80
N VAL A 30 1.46 11.61 -4.52
CA VAL A 30 0.86 10.52 -5.31
C VAL A 30 -0.66 10.49 -5.21
N LEU A 31 -1.22 10.90 -4.08
CA LEU A 31 -2.66 10.79 -3.81
C LEU A 31 -3.46 12.06 -4.12
N ASP A 32 -2.81 13.16 -4.52
CA ASP A 32 -3.44 14.45 -4.84
C ASP A 32 -4.58 14.90 -3.89
N LYS A 33 -4.34 14.78 -2.58
CA LYS A 33 -5.31 15.12 -1.51
C LYS A 33 -6.64 14.34 -1.58
N ASP A 34 -6.63 13.09 -2.05
CA ASP A 34 -7.78 12.19 -2.00
C ASP A 34 -8.45 12.23 -0.59
N PRO A 35 -9.71 12.70 -0.48
CA PRO A 35 -10.38 12.83 0.81
C PRO A 35 -10.64 11.47 1.47
N LEU A 36 -10.71 10.38 0.71
CA LEU A 36 -10.97 9.04 1.22
C LEU A 36 -9.72 8.40 1.84
N TYR A 37 -8.52 8.85 1.46
CA TYR A 37 -7.26 8.27 1.92
C TYR A 37 -7.14 8.30 3.44
N TYR A 38 -7.41 9.44 4.07
CA TYR A 38 -7.24 9.58 5.52
C TYR A 38 -8.24 8.73 6.29
N THR A 39 -9.50 8.69 5.84
CA THR A 39 -10.53 7.85 6.44
C THR A 39 -10.16 6.37 6.30
N LEU A 40 -9.75 5.92 5.11
CA LEU A 40 -9.33 4.53 4.89
C LEU A 40 -8.10 4.16 5.72
N LEU A 41 -7.10 5.06 5.77
CA LEU A 41 -5.91 4.87 6.59
C LEU A 41 -6.25 4.73 8.06
N GLN A 42 -7.14 5.58 8.59
CA GLN A 42 -7.57 5.51 9.99
C GLN A 42 -8.32 4.20 10.27
N THR A 43 -9.24 3.79 9.39
CA THR A 43 -9.98 2.53 9.52
C THR A 43 -9.03 1.33 9.50
N VAL A 44 -8.11 1.24 8.55
CA VAL A 44 -7.13 0.15 8.47
C VAL A 44 -6.18 0.19 9.67
N ARG A 45 -5.73 1.36 10.13
CA ARG A 45 -4.88 1.47 11.33
C ARG A 45 -5.58 1.01 12.60
N ALA A 46 -6.86 1.34 12.77
CA ALA A 46 -7.66 0.85 13.88
C ALA A 46 -7.80 -0.68 13.82
N TRP A 47 -8.10 -1.21 12.63
CA TRP A 47 -8.20 -2.65 12.38
C TRP A 47 -6.90 -3.39 12.69
N VAL A 48 -5.75 -3.01 12.13
CA VAL A 48 -4.47 -3.73 12.38
C VAL A 48 -4.06 -3.74 13.85
N ARG A 49 -4.38 -2.68 14.60
CA ARG A 49 -4.16 -2.59 16.05
C ARG A 49 -5.08 -3.56 16.79
N ALA A 50 -6.37 -3.57 16.46
CA ALA A 50 -7.34 -4.49 17.05
C ALA A 50 -7.02 -5.97 16.77
N ARG A 51 -6.34 -6.26 15.64
CA ARG A 51 -5.90 -7.62 15.28
C ARG A 51 -4.48 -7.96 15.72
N SER A 52 -3.75 -7.01 16.31
CA SER A 52 -2.35 -7.17 16.76
C SER A 52 -1.37 -7.62 15.66
N ILE A 53 -1.56 -7.17 14.42
CA ILE A 53 -0.74 -7.54 13.25
C ILE A 53 0.15 -6.39 12.74
N ASN A 54 0.56 -5.48 13.63
CA ASN A 54 1.33 -4.27 13.29
C ASN A 54 2.71 -4.17 13.97
N SER A 55 3.17 -5.23 14.65
CA SER A 55 4.44 -5.23 15.39
C SER A 55 5.62 -5.68 14.53
N PHE A 56 6.50 -4.73 14.19
CA PHE A 56 7.76 -5.01 13.50
C PHE A 56 8.65 -6.00 14.26
N ILE A 57 8.74 -5.86 15.59
CA ILE A 57 9.60 -6.67 16.46
C ILE A 57 9.21 -8.15 16.40
N TYR A 58 7.91 -8.43 16.32
CA TYR A 58 7.40 -9.81 16.20
C TYR A 58 7.33 -10.30 14.75
N GLY A 59 7.90 -9.57 13.80
CA GLY A 59 7.90 -9.94 12.39
C GLY A 59 6.58 -9.71 11.67
N PHE A 60 5.69 -8.85 12.17
CA PHE A 60 4.52 -8.39 11.42
C PHE A 60 4.84 -7.16 10.56
N PRO A 61 4.06 -6.89 9.49
CA PRO A 61 4.21 -5.66 8.74
C PRO A 61 4.09 -4.42 9.65
N PRO A 62 5.06 -3.49 9.62
CA PRO A 62 5.00 -2.28 10.44
C PRO A 62 3.88 -1.35 9.96
N SER A 63 3.52 -0.38 10.80
CA SER A 63 2.48 0.62 10.48
C SER A 63 2.73 1.34 9.15
N VAL A 64 3.99 1.59 8.79
CA VAL A 64 4.35 2.23 7.51
C VAL A 64 4.01 1.36 6.29
N ALA A 65 4.13 0.04 6.39
CA ALA A 65 3.78 -0.88 5.31
C ALA A 65 2.27 -0.86 5.06
N TRP A 66 1.46 -0.87 6.12
CA TRP A 66 0.00 -0.72 6.03
C TRP A 66 -0.40 0.61 5.39
N THR A 67 0.27 1.71 5.72
CA THR A 67 0.06 3.01 5.08
C THR A 67 0.35 2.97 3.57
N ILE A 68 1.45 2.35 3.15
CA ILE A 68 1.82 2.22 1.73
C ILE A 68 0.78 1.37 0.99
N MET A 69 0.33 0.27 1.58
CA MET A 69 -0.72 -0.59 1.03
C MET A 69 -2.06 0.16 0.87
N VAL A 70 -2.44 1.00 1.84
CA VAL A 70 -3.62 1.87 1.74
C VAL A 70 -3.47 2.88 0.60
N ALA A 71 -2.33 3.57 0.52
CA ALA A 71 -2.06 4.52 -0.55
C ALA A 71 -2.09 3.83 -1.93
N TYR A 72 -1.66 2.56 -2.02
CA TYR A 72 -1.68 1.80 -3.27
C TYR A 72 -3.11 1.61 -3.77
N ILE A 73 -4.05 1.30 -2.87
CA ILE A 73 -5.47 1.14 -3.21
C ILE A 73 -6.07 2.47 -3.68
N CYS A 74 -5.88 3.55 -2.91
CA CYS A 74 -6.37 4.89 -3.28
C CYS A 74 -5.85 5.33 -4.66
N LYS A 75 -4.55 5.13 -4.91
CA LYS A 75 -3.93 5.45 -6.20
C LYS A 75 -4.54 4.63 -7.34
N ARG A 76 -4.59 3.30 -7.21
CA ARG A 76 -5.09 2.41 -8.26
C ARG A 76 -6.51 2.73 -8.70
N ILE A 77 -7.34 3.08 -7.73
CA ILE A 77 -8.73 3.43 -7.96
C ILE A 77 -8.84 4.82 -8.61
N SER A 78 -8.04 5.79 -8.15
CA SER A 78 -7.93 7.10 -8.81
C SER A 78 -7.46 6.98 -10.26
N ASP A 79 -6.58 6.02 -10.55
CA ASP A 79 -6.07 5.72 -11.89
C ASP A 79 -7.08 4.91 -12.75
N GLY A 80 -8.30 4.65 -12.27
CA GLY A 80 -9.36 3.93 -12.99
C GLY A 80 -9.19 2.41 -13.05
N PHE A 81 -8.24 1.84 -12.31
CA PHE A 81 -8.10 0.39 -12.18
C PHE A 81 -8.98 -0.11 -11.03
N ASP A 82 -10.13 -0.67 -11.38
CA ASP A 82 -11.02 -1.31 -10.41
C ASP A 82 -10.87 -2.85 -10.44
N PRO A 83 -10.20 -3.47 -9.45
CA PRO A 83 -10.06 -4.93 -9.36
C PRO A 83 -11.35 -5.66 -8.96
N LEU A 84 -12.41 -4.95 -8.54
CA LEU A 84 -13.76 -5.51 -8.50
C LEU A 84 -14.66 -4.50 -9.22
N THR A 85 -14.73 -4.58 -10.56
CA THR A 85 -15.76 -3.86 -11.34
C THR A 85 -17.05 -3.86 -10.53
N CYS A 86 -17.41 -2.71 -9.97
CA CYS A 86 -18.56 -2.69 -9.09
C CYS A 86 -19.78 -3.09 -9.94
N VAL A 87 -20.62 -3.96 -9.39
CA VAL A 87 -21.98 -4.23 -9.89
C VAL A 87 -22.91 -3.03 -9.57
N CYS A 88 -22.35 -1.87 -9.22
CA CYS A 88 -23.09 -0.69 -8.80
C CYS A 88 -23.49 0.26 -9.94
N GLU A 89 -23.15 -0.07 -11.20
CA GLU A 89 -23.56 0.72 -12.38
C GLU A 89 -24.29 -0.15 -13.42
N THR A 90 -25.55 -0.51 -13.14
CA THR A 90 -26.55 -0.66 -14.22
C THR A 90 -27.37 0.62 -14.29
N GLY A 91 -26.80 1.63 -14.93
CA GLY A 91 -27.42 2.93 -15.17
C GLY A 91 -26.81 3.56 -16.42
N THR A 92 -27.26 3.11 -17.58
CA THR A 92 -26.81 3.50 -18.91
C THR A 92 -27.01 5.00 -19.17
N HIS A 93 -25.94 5.78 -19.33
CA HIS A 93 -25.97 7.04 -20.09
C HIS A 93 -24.65 7.24 -20.87
N PRO A 94 -24.69 7.23 -22.22
CA PRO A 94 -23.54 7.59 -23.04
C PRO A 94 -23.53 9.11 -23.25
N GLY A 95 -22.64 9.81 -22.56
CA GLY A 95 -22.38 11.22 -22.85
C GLY A 95 -21.69 11.98 -21.71
N SER A 96 -20.58 12.62 -22.06
CA SER A 96 -19.96 13.77 -21.36
C SER A 96 -19.15 13.51 -20.08
N GLY A 97 -17.84 13.73 -20.19
CA GLY A 97 -17.02 14.42 -19.17
C GLY A 97 -16.68 13.64 -17.90
N THR A 98 -15.45 13.13 -17.81
CA THR A 98 -14.72 12.79 -16.57
C THR A 98 -15.59 12.53 -15.33
N ASN A 99 -16.36 11.44 -15.34
CA ASN A 99 -17.11 11.00 -14.15
C ASN A 99 -16.10 10.50 -13.11
N ARG A 100 -15.77 11.34 -12.13
CA ARG A 100 -15.01 10.94 -10.95
C ARG A 100 -15.93 10.02 -10.13
N GLN A 101 -15.81 8.72 -10.31
CA GLN A 101 -16.61 7.74 -9.56
C GLN A 101 -16.42 7.97 -8.06
N GLN A 102 -17.50 8.38 -7.39
CA GLN A 102 -17.48 8.63 -5.95
C GLN A 102 -17.56 7.29 -5.22
N HIS A 103 -16.44 6.82 -4.68
CA HIS A 103 -16.42 5.56 -3.94
C HIS A 103 -16.72 5.73 -2.45
N SER A 104 -17.50 4.81 -1.89
CA SER A 104 -17.73 4.77 -0.44
C SER A 104 -16.53 4.20 0.31
N ILE A 105 -16.36 4.58 1.58
CA ILE A 105 -15.30 4.06 2.45
C ILE A 105 -15.35 2.54 2.59
N THR A 106 -16.55 1.98 2.69
CA THR A 106 -16.77 0.52 2.78
C THR A 106 -16.29 -0.19 1.52
N CYS A 107 -16.53 0.39 0.34
CA CYS A 107 -16.03 -0.13 -0.93
C CYS A 107 -14.49 -0.09 -0.98
N MET A 108 -13.88 1.02 -0.58
CA MET A 108 -12.41 1.14 -0.49
C MET A 108 -11.80 0.09 0.46
N LEU A 109 -12.44 -0.12 1.61
CA LEU A 109 -11.99 -1.09 2.60
C LEU A 109 -12.15 -2.53 2.09
N LEU A 110 -13.27 -2.85 1.42
CA LEU A 110 -13.46 -4.16 0.79
C LEU A 110 -12.40 -4.43 -0.29
N ARG A 111 -12.11 -3.43 -1.13
CA ARG A 111 -11.04 -3.51 -2.15
C ARG A 111 -9.69 -3.78 -1.53
N PHE A 112 -9.34 -3.05 -0.47
CA PHE A 112 -8.12 -3.26 0.29
C PHE A 112 -7.99 -4.72 0.74
N PHE A 113 -9.02 -5.29 1.37
CA PHE A 113 -8.97 -6.68 1.81
C PHE A 113 -8.95 -7.67 0.65
N CYS A 114 -9.74 -7.46 -0.40
CA CYS A 114 -9.73 -8.34 -1.58
C CYS A 114 -8.35 -8.41 -2.23
N VAL A 115 -7.75 -7.24 -2.50
CA VAL A 115 -6.45 -7.14 -3.16
C VAL A 115 -5.36 -7.79 -2.32
N PHE A 116 -5.23 -7.45 -1.03
CA PHE A 116 -4.10 -7.95 -0.24
C PHE A 116 -4.29 -9.36 0.31
N SER A 117 -5.52 -9.87 0.44
CA SER A 117 -5.79 -11.27 0.82
C SER A 117 -5.48 -12.27 -0.30
N SER A 118 -5.47 -11.81 -1.55
CA SER A 118 -5.21 -12.62 -2.76
C SER A 118 -3.99 -12.15 -3.54
N TRP A 119 -3.18 -11.25 -2.95
CA TRP A 119 -1.99 -10.73 -3.60
C TRP A 119 -0.99 -11.86 -3.86
N ASP A 120 -0.38 -11.82 -5.05
CA ASP A 120 0.59 -12.81 -5.52
C ASP A 120 1.96 -12.61 -4.86
N TRP A 121 2.03 -12.78 -3.54
CA TRP A 121 3.27 -12.70 -2.79
C TRP A 121 4.25 -13.78 -3.28
N PRO A 122 5.53 -13.45 -3.52
CA PRO A 122 6.25 -12.28 -3.03
C PRO A 122 6.36 -11.10 -4.02
N ARG A 123 5.45 -10.94 -4.98
CA ARG A 123 5.45 -9.76 -5.87
C ARG A 123 5.41 -8.45 -5.04
N PRO A 124 6.27 -7.46 -5.32
CA PRO A 124 6.35 -6.25 -4.49
C PRO A 124 5.16 -5.31 -4.70
N VAL A 125 4.70 -4.71 -3.61
CA VAL A 125 3.77 -3.57 -3.64
C VAL A 125 4.59 -2.30 -3.87
N LEU A 126 4.34 -1.65 -5.01
CA LEU A 126 5.06 -0.46 -5.48
C LEU A 126 4.07 0.68 -5.74
N LEU A 127 4.29 1.84 -5.11
CA LEU A 127 3.56 3.09 -5.40
C LEU A 127 4.19 3.88 -6.55
N THR A 128 5.51 3.84 -6.62
CA THR A 128 6.35 4.50 -7.61
C THR A 128 7.38 3.50 -8.14
N PRO A 129 7.86 3.67 -9.37
CA PRO A 129 8.98 2.90 -9.87
C PRO A 129 10.21 3.10 -8.98
N VAL A 130 10.93 2.01 -8.71
CA VAL A 130 12.22 2.06 -8.01
C VAL A 130 13.22 2.81 -8.88
N ARG A 131 13.98 3.73 -8.29
CA ARG A 131 14.98 4.53 -9.00
C ARG A 131 16.35 4.31 -8.39
N ASP A 132 17.33 3.96 -9.23
CA ASP A 132 18.74 4.07 -8.87
C ASP A 132 19.25 5.45 -9.26
N ILE A 133 20.02 6.07 -8.37
CA ILE A 133 20.65 7.35 -8.63
C ILE A 133 22.16 7.16 -8.46
N LEU A 134 22.86 7.06 -9.59
CA LEU A 134 24.26 6.63 -9.65
C LEU A 134 25.23 7.57 -8.93
N ASN A 135 24.89 8.85 -8.79
CA ASN A 135 25.71 9.86 -8.12
C ASN A 135 25.53 9.88 -6.59
N LEU A 136 24.67 9.03 -6.02
CA LEU A 136 24.48 8.89 -4.58
C LEU A 136 25.11 7.59 -4.07
N SER A 137 25.69 7.64 -2.87
CA SER A 137 26.37 6.51 -2.22
C SER A 137 25.39 5.46 -1.66
N VAL A 138 24.09 5.76 -1.63
CA VAL A 138 23.03 4.85 -1.18
C VAL A 138 22.33 4.18 -2.35
N ARG A 139 22.00 2.89 -2.21
CA ARG A 139 21.32 2.10 -3.25
C ARG A 139 19.85 1.89 -2.92
N ALA A 140 19.02 1.87 -3.95
CA ALA A 140 17.64 1.43 -3.83
C ALA A 140 17.56 -0.09 -3.68
N TRP A 141 16.51 -0.56 -3.02
CA TRP A 141 16.23 -1.99 -2.88
C TRP A 141 15.85 -2.60 -4.23
N LYS A 142 16.46 -3.74 -4.57
CA LYS A 142 16.23 -4.45 -5.82
C LYS A 142 15.78 -5.88 -5.58
N TRP A 143 14.65 -6.22 -6.18
CA TRP A 143 13.99 -7.52 -6.06
C TRP A 143 14.86 -8.71 -6.50
N GLN A 144 15.67 -8.55 -7.55
CA GLN A 144 16.38 -9.66 -8.22
C GLN A 144 17.89 -9.73 -7.91
N GLU A 145 18.46 -8.76 -7.19
CA GLU A 145 19.91 -8.73 -6.91
C GLU A 145 20.27 -9.37 -5.57
N ASN A 146 19.30 -9.77 -4.74
CA ASN A 146 19.55 -10.46 -3.48
C ASN A 146 20.01 -11.91 -3.75
N ARG A 147 21.32 -12.10 -3.96
CA ARG A 147 21.99 -13.42 -4.04
C ARG A 147 22.03 -14.17 -2.70
N SER A 148 21.56 -13.57 -1.61
CA SER A 148 21.44 -14.19 -0.30
C SER A 148 20.03 -14.78 -0.09
N LYS A 149 19.97 -15.91 0.61
CA LYS A 149 18.82 -16.81 0.82
C LYS A 149 17.57 -16.20 1.51
N ASP A 150 17.47 -14.88 1.66
CA ASP A 150 16.31 -14.18 2.23
C ASP A 150 15.43 -13.60 1.10
N VAL A 151 14.58 -14.46 0.54
CA VAL A 151 13.50 -14.00 -0.35
C VAL A 151 12.49 -13.24 0.50
N ALA A 152 12.33 -11.94 0.24
CA ALA A 152 11.34 -11.12 0.95
C ALA A 152 9.94 -11.71 0.78
N LEU A 153 9.24 -12.00 1.87
CA LEU A 153 7.99 -12.75 1.84
C LEU A 153 6.76 -11.91 1.51
N MET A 154 6.73 -10.65 1.96
CA MET A 154 5.65 -9.70 1.71
C MET A 154 6.18 -8.31 1.32
N PRO A 155 7.01 -8.15 0.28
CA PRO A 155 7.73 -6.90 0.04
C PRO A 155 6.79 -5.72 -0.21
N VAL A 156 6.82 -4.74 0.71
CA VAL A 156 6.10 -3.47 0.58
C VAL A 156 7.14 -2.35 0.55
N ILE A 157 7.27 -1.71 -0.61
CA ILE A 157 8.42 -0.86 -0.88
C ILE A 157 8.06 0.60 -0.62
N SER A 158 8.90 1.28 0.16
CA SER A 158 8.82 2.72 0.36
C SER A 158 8.96 3.45 -0.98
N PRO A 159 8.02 4.34 -1.37
CA PRO A 159 8.15 5.14 -2.58
C PRO A 159 9.36 6.10 -2.53
N ALA A 160 9.71 6.59 -1.34
CA ALA A 160 10.81 7.52 -1.15
C ALA A 160 12.18 6.87 -1.39
N PHE A 161 13.04 7.61 -2.09
CA PHE A 161 14.44 7.25 -2.27
C PHE A 161 15.24 7.38 -0.94
N PRO A 162 16.19 6.47 -0.66
CA PRO A 162 16.39 5.20 -1.34
C PRO A 162 15.21 4.27 -1.06
N ASN A 163 14.63 3.67 -2.10
CA ASN A 163 13.48 2.78 -1.95
C ASN A 163 13.89 1.60 -1.07
N LYS A 164 13.19 1.36 0.04
CA LYS A 164 13.49 0.27 0.97
C LYS A 164 12.29 -0.66 1.11
N ASN A 165 12.55 -1.95 1.25
CA ASN A 165 11.53 -2.89 1.70
C ASN A 165 11.18 -2.59 3.17
N THR A 166 9.93 -2.25 3.46
CA THR A 166 9.47 -1.93 4.83
C THR A 166 9.07 -3.15 5.63
N THR A 167 8.92 -4.31 5.00
CA THR A 167 8.45 -5.57 5.60
C THR A 167 9.54 -6.64 5.63
N PHE A 168 10.81 -6.22 5.71
CA PHE A 168 11.96 -7.14 5.73
C PHE A 168 12.00 -8.06 6.95
N SER A 169 11.31 -7.72 8.05
CA SER A 169 11.21 -8.57 9.24
C SER A 169 10.12 -9.65 9.14
N VAL A 170 9.30 -9.62 8.09
CA VAL A 170 8.19 -10.57 7.93
C VAL A 170 8.71 -11.99 7.77
N ARG A 171 8.11 -12.92 8.52
CA ARG A 171 8.40 -14.36 8.50
C ARG A 171 7.18 -15.12 7.99
N GLU A 172 7.36 -16.40 7.65
CA GLU A 172 6.30 -17.20 7.04
C GLU A 172 5.07 -17.32 7.96
N ALA A 173 5.28 -17.53 9.26
CA ALA A 173 4.20 -17.60 10.24
C ALA A 173 3.39 -16.29 10.32
N THR A 174 4.07 -15.14 10.39
CA THR A 174 3.41 -13.84 10.49
C THR A 174 2.77 -13.40 9.19
N LYS A 175 3.34 -13.76 8.03
CA LYS A 175 2.70 -13.65 6.72
C LYS A 175 1.38 -14.41 6.71
N ASN A 176 1.38 -15.68 7.12
CA ASN A 176 0.18 -16.52 7.12
C ASN A 176 -0.90 -15.97 8.06
N ILE A 177 -0.52 -15.45 9.23
CA ILE A 177 -1.46 -14.77 10.14
C ILE A 177 -2.02 -13.50 9.49
N ALA A 178 -1.18 -12.64 8.92
CA ALA A 178 -1.61 -11.41 8.28
C ALA A 178 -2.57 -11.67 7.10
N ILE A 179 -2.28 -12.68 6.26
CA ILE A 179 -3.14 -13.09 5.15
C ILE A 179 -4.49 -13.60 5.67
N ARG A 180 -4.51 -14.46 6.71
CA ARG A 180 -5.77 -14.92 7.30
C ARG A 180 -6.62 -13.77 7.85
N GLU A 181 -5.98 -12.77 8.46
CA GLU A 181 -6.69 -11.58 8.95
C GLU A 181 -7.25 -10.73 7.81
N LEU A 182 -6.51 -10.57 6.70
CA LEU A 182 -7.00 -9.91 5.50
C LEU A 182 -8.19 -10.67 4.88
N GLN A 183 -8.13 -12.01 4.80
CA GLN A 183 -9.23 -12.86 4.33
C GLN A 183 -10.46 -12.71 5.23
N ARG A 184 -10.27 -12.75 6.55
CA ARG A 184 -11.36 -12.52 7.51
C ARG A 184 -12.01 -11.14 7.31
N GLY A 185 -11.22 -10.09 7.12
CA GLY A 185 -11.72 -8.73 6.84
C GLY A 185 -12.54 -8.66 5.55
N ARG A 186 -12.08 -9.32 4.49
CA ARG A 186 -12.80 -9.46 3.22
C ARG A 186 -14.16 -10.15 3.43
N ASP A 187 -14.16 -11.28 4.11
CA ASP A 187 -15.36 -12.13 4.22
C ASP A 187 -16.44 -11.44 5.07
N ILE A 188 -16.06 -10.74 6.15
CA ILE A 188 -16.98 -9.92 6.95
C ILE A 188 -17.65 -8.85 6.09
N LEU A 189 -16.88 -8.10 5.29
CA LEU A 189 -17.45 -7.04 4.46
C LEU A 189 -18.29 -7.57 3.31
N ARG A 190 -17.89 -8.68 2.67
CA ARG A 190 -18.70 -9.32 1.62
C ARG A 190 -20.08 -9.71 2.13
N ASN A 191 -20.14 -10.30 3.32
CA ASN A 191 -21.41 -10.67 3.95
C ASN A 191 -22.30 -9.45 4.26
N MET A 192 -21.70 -8.30 4.58
CA MET A 192 -22.45 -7.06 4.75
C MET A 192 -23.08 -6.59 3.42
N PHE A 193 -22.32 -6.62 2.32
CA PHE A 193 -22.85 -6.22 1.01
C PHE A 193 -23.95 -7.16 0.50
N SER A 194 -23.82 -8.48 0.68
CA SER A 194 -24.86 -9.43 0.29
C SER A 194 -26.16 -9.27 1.10
N THR A 195 -26.08 -8.74 2.32
CA THR A 195 -27.25 -8.50 3.18
C THR A 195 -27.98 -7.21 2.80
N VAL A 196 -27.26 -6.19 2.33
CA VAL A 196 -27.83 -4.89 1.92
C VAL A 196 -28.58 -4.97 0.59
N GLU A 197 -28.28 -5.94 -0.28
CA GLU A 197 -29.04 -6.19 -1.52
C GLU A 197 -30.36 -6.98 -1.28
N CYS A 198 -30.61 -7.47 -0.05
CA CYS A 198 -31.80 -8.24 0.32
C CYS A 198 -32.84 -7.47 1.16
N LEU A 199 -32.68 -6.14 1.30
CA LEU A 199 -33.63 -5.23 1.97
C LEU A 199 -34.09 -4.15 1.00
#